data_AF-A0A711MIM3-F1
#
_entry.id   AF-A0A711MIM3-F1
#
_cell.length_a   1.000
_cell.length_b   1.000
_cell.length_c   1.000
_cell.angle_alpha   90.00
_cell.angle_beta   90.00
_cell.angle_gamma   90.00
#
_symmetry.space_group_name_H-M   'P 1'
#
loop_
_entity.id
_entity.type
_entity.pdbx_description
1 polymer ?
#
loop_
_entity_poly.entity_id
_entity_poly.type
_entity_poly.pdbx_seq_one_letter_code
_entity_poly.pdbx_strand_id
1 'polypeptide(L)'
;MHTFRPYSLRHSDLLYEDIPLEIREQIILLIINTLGNCSSFYDMTLYCYHNSHSDEVYRRICKTLRKEYGLFTLYAHSTSYLDEMSNLLLKTDDKRKHIDTIELAFNYIDTYLRTYEVTLGLEPDKAISELNNIFHEHSLKYRYENGRIVRLRRIKRLKNICYYLYSPGEYGFVEYDLMKAYNRLILNDFACVVRECHAAFRSVLLRIHERKGIVYHEQDSLNTLMANLMARGVISAEYVHKFHFLSDVLESEIFLPMAPEKSHHHYAMMLRISEELACSIYYLTERSIFFLTQRAEEDSVAP
;
A
#
# COMPACT_ATOMS: atom_id res chain seq x y z
N MET A 1 -14.46 5.74 -19.70
CA MET A 1 -13.86 6.97 -19.12
C MET A 1 -13.73 6.77 -17.62
N HIS A 2 -12.59 6.29 -17.13
CA HIS A 2 -12.29 6.35 -15.70
C HIS A 2 -12.10 7.83 -15.33
N THR A 3 -12.95 8.37 -14.47
CA THR A 3 -12.67 9.63 -13.80
C THR A 3 -11.40 9.42 -12.97
N PHE A 4 -10.28 10.00 -13.42
CA PHE A 4 -9.14 10.20 -12.56
C PHE A 4 -9.64 11.04 -11.39
N ARG A 5 -9.88 10.38 -10.25
CA ARG A 5 -10.04 11.07 -8.98
C ARG A 5 -8.63 11.18 -8.45
N PRO A 6 -8.04 12.39 -8.36
CA PRO A 6 -6.77 12.55 -7.70
C PRO A 6 -6.86 11.98 -6.29
N TYR A 7 -5.70 11.77 -5.67
CA TYR A 7 -5.59 11.36 -4.28
C TYR A 7 -6.28 12.32 -3.27
N SER A 8 -6.86 13.43 -3.77
CA SER A 8 -7.54 14.54 -3.08
C SER A 8 -8.55 14.20 -2.00
N LEU A 9 -9.04 12.97 -1.94
CA LEU A 9 -10.10 12.56 -1.03
C LEU A 9 -9.68 11.46 -0.04
N ARG A 10 -8.40 11.06 0.00
CA ARG A 10 -8.02 9.82 0.73
C ARG A 10 -7.13 10.02 1.95
N HIS A 11 -6.27 11.03 2.01
CA HIS A 11 -5.36 11.23 3.15
C HIS A 11 -5.06 12.72 3.40
N SER A 12 -4.85 13.09 4.67
CA SER A 12 -4.44 14.43 5.08
C SER A 12 -3.09 14.84 4.48
N ASP A 13 -2.95 16.09 4.00
CA ASP A 13 -1.74 16.64 3.36
C ASP A 13 -0.44 16.46 4.18
N LEU A 14 -0.56 16.24 5.50
CA LEU A 14 0.53 15.93 6.44
C LEU A 14 1.26 14.59 6.17
N LEU A 15 0.79 13.80 5.20
CA LEU A 15 1.27 12.44 4.94
C LEU A 15 2.13 12.30 3.67
N TYR A 16 2.49 13.37 2.97
CA TYR A 16 3.36 13.25 1.79
C TYR A 16 4.83 13.47 2.16
N GLU A 17 5.67 12.50 1.80
CA GLU A 17 7.12 12.69 1.79
C GLU A 17 7.52 13.64 0.68
N ASP A 18 8.48 14.51 0.99
CA ASP A 18 9.05 15.43 0.02
C ASP A 18 9.90 14.63 -0.98
N ILE A 19 9.74 14.94 -2.26
CA ILE A 19 10.60 14.40 -3.32
C ILE A 19 11.66 15.47 -3.58
N PRO A 20 12.94 15.23 -3.28
CA PRO A 20 14.04 16.14 -3.63
C PRO A 20 14.01 16.60 -5.08
N LEU A 21 14.44 17.83 -5.34
CA LEU A 21 14.41 18.46 -6.67
C LEU A 21 15.11 17.60 -7.73
N GLU A 22 16.27 17.04 -7.38
CA GLU A 22 17.09 16.20 -8.27
C GLU A 22 16.33 14.95 -8.73
N ILE A 23 15.50 14.38 -7.84
CA ILE A 23 14.67 13.22 -8.15
C ILE A 23 13.50 13.64 -9.03
N ARG A 24 12.92 14.83 -8.82
CA ARG A 24 11.87 15.34 -9.71
C ARG A 24 12.40 15.52 -11.13
N GLU A 25 13.61 16.05 -11.28
CA GLU A 25 14.29 16.15 -12.58
C GLU A 25 14.51 14.77 -13.22
N GLN A 26 14.98 13.80 -12.44
CA GLN A 26 15.18 12.42 -12.92
C GLN A 26 13.87 11.78 -13.39
N ILE A 27 12.77 11.96 -12.65
CA ILE A 27 11.45 11.42 -13.02
C ILE A 27 10.92 12.11 -14.28
N ILE A 28 11.13 13.42 -14.44
CA ILE A 28 10.77 14.14 -15.66
C ILE A 28 11.54 13.59 -16.86
N LEU A 29 12.85 13.36 -16.71
CA LEU A 29 13.67 12.74 -17.77
C LEU A 29 13.18 11.34 -18.12
N LEU A 30 12.81 10.52 -17.12
CA LEU A 30 12.22 9.20 -17.36
C LEU A 30 10.90 9.29 -18.14
N ILE A 31 10.04 10.25 -17.80
CA ILE A 31 8.80 10.50 -18.55
C ILE A 31 9.11 10.90 -19.99
N ILE A 32 10.06 11.81 -20.22
CA ILE A 32 10.48 12.24 -21.57
C ILE A 32 11.08 11.08 -22.36
N ASN A 33 11.91 10.23 -21.74
CA ASN A 33 12.49 9.05 -22.37
C ASN A 33 11.44 7.97 -22.72
N THR A 34 10.28 8.01 -22.08
CA THR A 34 9.20 7.05 -22.30
C THR A 34 8.15 7.57 -23.29
N LEU A 35 7.71 8.81 -23.12
CA LEU A 35 6.65 9.44 -23.91
C LEU A 35 7.18 10.28 -25.08
N GLY A 36 8.48 10.58 -25.14
CA GLY A 36 9.05 11.52 -26.09
C GLY A 36 8.83 12.99 -25.72
N ASN A 37 9.28 13.88 -26.60
CA ASN A 37 9.14 15.34 -26.46
C ASN A 37 7.74 15.84 -26.82
N CYS A 38 7.43 17.08 -26.43
CA CYS A 38 6.19 17.78 -26.77
C CYS A 38 6.48 18.98 -27.65
N SER A 39 5.69 19.16 -28.70
CA SER A 39 5.71 20.34 -29.56
C SER A 39 5.42 21.60 -28.76
N SER A 40 6.04 22.73 -29.13
CA SER A 40 5.72 24.00 -28.47
C SER A 40 4.29 24.45 -28.82
N PHE A 41 3.67 25.25 -27.96
CA PHE A 41 2.38 25.87 -28.26
C PHE A 41 2.43 26.70 -29.53
N TYR A 42 3.57 27.33 -29.82
CA TYR A 42 3.80 28.04 -31.07
C TYR A 42 3.75 27.09 -32.27
N ASP A 43 4.50 25.99 -32.23
CA ASP A 43 4.51 25.00 -33.32
C ASP A 43 3.14 24.38 -33.55
N MET A 44 2.37 24.16 -32.47
CA MET A 44 0.99 23.66 -32.55
C MET A 44 0.03 24.61 -33.28
N THR A 45 0.37 25.88 -33.46
CA THR A 45 -0.44 26.84 -34.24
C THR A 45 -0.11 26.84 -35.74
N LEU A 46 0.99 26.19 -36.14
CA LEU A 46 1.42 26.15 -37.54
C LEU A 46 0.51 25.23 -38.35
N TYR A 47 0.24 25.61 -39.61
CA TYR A 47 -0.63 24.85 -40.51
C TYR A 47 -0.13 23.41 -40.77
N CYS A 48 1.19 23.20 -40.71
CA CYS A 48 1.83 21.88 -40.90
C CYS A 48 1.87 21.03 -39.61
N TYR A 49 1.26 21.49 -38.52
CA TYR A 49 1.25 20.73 -37.28
C TYR A 49 0.44 19.43 -37.41
N HIS A 50 1.06 18.34 -37.02
CA HIS A 50 0.41 17.05 -36.85
C HIS A 50 0.53 16.62 -35.40
N ASN A 51 -0.62 16.31 -34.78
CA ASN A 51 -0.68 15.95 -33.36
C ASN A 51 0.01 14.59 -33.13
N SER A 52 1.16 14.62 -32.44
CA SER A 52 1.85 13.39 -32.06
C SER A 52 1.15 12.71 -30.87
N HIS A 53 1.42 11.41 -30.68
CA HIS A 53 0.94 10.69 -29.49
C HIS A 53 1.47 11.32 -28.18
N SER A 54 2.73 11.78 -28.20
CA SER A 54 3.35 12.51 -27.09
C SER A 54 2.54 13.75 -26.73
N ASP A 55 2.23 14.59 -27.72
CA ASP A 55 1.45 15.82 -27.53
C ASP A 55 0.06 15.54 -26.95
N GLU A 56 -0.59 14.48 -27.41
CA GLU A 56 -1.91 14.07 -26.91
C GLU A 56 -1.84 13.61 -25.45
N VAL A 57 -0.83 12.83 -25.06
CA VAL A 57 -0.68 12.36 -23.68
C VAL A 57 -0.40 13.54 -22.73
N TYR A 58 0.58 14.40 -23.05
CA TYR A 58 0.87 15.57 -22.20
C TYR A 58 -0.32 16.53 -22.09
N ARG A 59 -1.05 16.75 -23.20
CA ARG A 59 -2.27 17.54 -23.21
C ARG A 59 -3.33 16.96 -22.27
N ARG A 60 -3.52 15.63 -22.28
CA ARG A 60 -4.49 14.95 -21.41
C ARG A 60 -4.11 15.01 -19.94
N ILE A 61 -2.83 14.85 -19.61
CA ILE A 61 -2.29 15.02 -18.25
C ILE A 61 -2.60 16.43 -17.76
N CYS A 62 -2.17 17.46 -18.50
CA CYS A 62 -2.38 18.86 -18.12
C CYS A 62 -3.85 19.21 -17.98
N LYS A 63 -4.69 18.80 -18.93
CA LYS A 63 -6.14 19.05 -18.89
C LYS A 63 -6.80 18.41 -17.67
N THR A 64 -6.38 17.20 -17.31
CA THR A 64 -6.90 16.49 -16.14
C THR A 64 -6.50 17.20 -14.86
N LEU A 65 -5.21 17.49 -14.66
CA LEU A 65 -4.73 18.20 -13.47
C LEU A 65 -5.37 19.58 -13.31
N ARG A 66 -5.48 20.35 -14.41
CA ARG A 66 -6.14 21.67 -14.41
C ARG A 66 -7.59 21.59 -13.95
N LYS A 67 -8.33 20.62 -14.49
CA LYS A 67 -9.73 20.40 -14.10
C LYS A 67 -9.85 20.05 -12.62
N GLU A 68 -9.01 19.15 -12.13
CA GLU A 68 -9.06 18.68 -10.75
C GLU A 68 -8.62 19.75 -9.74
N TYR A 69 -7.66 20.60 -10.12
CA TYR A 69 -7.22 21.73 -9.27
C TYR A 69 -8.04 23.00 -9.47
N GLY A 70 -9.00 23.03 -10.40
CA GLY A 70 -9.77 24.23 -10.73
C GLY A 70 -8.93 25.36 -11.32
N LEU A 71 -7.86 25.02 -12.07
CA LEU A 71 -6.91 25.98 -12.63
C LEU A 71 -7.08 26.13 -14.14
N PHE A 72 -6.85 27.33 -14.67
CA PHE A 72 -6.79 27.56 -16.12
C PHE A 72 -5.48 27.05 -16.74
N THR A 73 -4.38 27.17 -16.00
CA THR A 73 -3.02 26.71 -16.33
C THR A 73 -2.36 26.18 -15.07
N LEU A 74 -1.56 25.10 -15.17
CA LEU A 74 -0.81 24.55 -14.03
C LEU A 74 0.36 25.45 -13.65
N TYR A 75 1.02 26.03 -14.66
CA TYR A 75 2.11 26.96 -14.48
C TYR A 75 2.05 28.07 -15.54
N ALA A 76 2.40 29.30 -15.16
CA ALA A 76 2.36 30.44 -16.06
C ALA A 76 3.56 30.44 -17.02
N HIS A 77 3.38 31.01 -18.22
CA HIS A 77 4.42 31.19 -19.24
C HIS A 77 5.06 29.89 -19.76
N SER A 78 4.38 28.75 -19.63
CA SER A 78 4.86 27.51 -20.21
C SER A 78 4.81 27.53 -21.73
N THR A 79 5.79 26.91 -22.36
CA THR A 79 5.99 26.90 -23.81
C THR A 79 5.40 25.66 -24.49
N SER A 80 5.08 24.63 -23.72
CA SER A 80 4.42 23.39 -24.17
C SER A 80 3.68 22.72 -23.00
N TYR A 81 2.88 21.68 -23.28
CA TYR A 81 2.25 20.89 -22.22
C TYR A 81 3.28 20.13 -21.37
N LEU A 82 4.36 19.65 -21.98
CA LEU A 82 5.48 19.05 -21.24
C LEU A 82 6.12 20.08 -20.31
N ASP A 83 6.43 21.28 -20.82
CA ASP A 83 7.03 22.34 -20.02
C ASP A 83 6.11 22.75 -18.86
N GLU A 84 4.80 22.81 -19.07
CA GLU A 84 3.84 23.10 -18.02
C GLU A 84 3.78 22.03 -16.92
N MET A 85 3.75 20.75 -17.31
CA MET A 85 3.80 19.62 -16.38
C MET A 85 5.14 19.58 -15.61
N SER A 86 6.26 19.77 -16.32
CA SER A 86 7.60 19.79 -15.73
C SER A 86 7.77 20.94 -14.76
N ASN A 87 7.29 22.14 -15.09
CA ASN A 87 7.32 23.29 -14.18
C ASN A 87 6.44 23.05 -12.95
N LEU A 88 5.30 22.38 -13.10
CA LEU A 88 4.49 21.98 -11.96
C LEU A 88 5.30 21.08 -11.01
N LEU A 89 6.02 20.08 -11.53
CA LEU A 89 6.86 19.20 -10.71
C LEU A 89 8.04 19.94 -10.06
N LEU A 90 8.75 20.76 -10.82
CA LEU A 90 9.99 21.39 -10.35
C LEU A 90 9.75 22.57 -9.39
N LYS A 91 8.71 23.37 -9.63
CA LYS A 91 8.57 24.71 -9.00
C LYS A 91 7.49 24.80 -7.93
N THR A 92 6.61 23.81 -7.81
CA THR A 92 5.63 23.80 -6.72
C THR A 92 6.25 23.24 -5.44
N ASP A 93 5.90 23.82 -4.29
CA ASP A 93 6.22 23.27 -2.96
C ASP A 93 5.15 22.26 -2.48
N ASP A 94 4.05 22.17 -3.23
CA ASP A 94 2.94 21.27 -2.92
C ASP A 94 3.30 19.81 -3.25
N LYS A 95 3.73 19.09 -2.21
CA LYS A 95 4.11 17.66 -2.25
C LYS A 95 3.05 16.77 -2.88
N ARG A 96 1.77 17.11 -2.67
CA ARG A 96 0.67 16.34 -3.23
C ARG A 96 0.63 16.49 -4.75
N LYS A 97 0.83 17.70 -5.26
CA LYS A 97 0.88 17.95 -6.71
C LYS A 97 2.02 17.20 -7.38
N HIS A 98 3.15 16.97 -6.70
CA HIS A 98 4.21 16.11 -7.24
C HIS A 98 3.69 14.68 -7.46
N ILE A 99 3.13 14.06 -6.42
CA ILE A 99 2.63 12.68 -6.47
C ILE A 99 1.49 12.54 -7.48
N ASP A 100 0.51 13.45 -7.47
CA ASP A 100 -0.62 13.44 -8.41
C ASP A 100 -0.14 13.53 -9.87
N THR A 101 0.90 14.34 -10.13
CA THR A 101 1.47 14.49 -11.48
C THR A 101 2.20 13.22 -11.92
N ILE A 102 3.04 12.63 -11.06
CA ILE A 102 3.79 11.42 -11.36
C ILE A 102 2.83 10.23 -11.55
N GLU A 103 1.87 10.05 -10.65
CA GLU A 103 0.88 8.97 -10.74
C GLU A 103 0.10 9.05 -12.06
N LEU A 104 -0.38 10.25 -12.42
CA LEU A 104 -1.15 10.42 -13.63
C LEU A 104 -0.31 10.17 -14.89
N ALA A 105 0.94 10.66 -14.92
CA ALA A 105 1.85 10.42 -16.03
C ALA A 105 2.09 8.91 -16.24
N PHE A 106 2.39 8.19 -15.15
CA PHE A 106 2.62 6.75 -15.22
C PHE A 106 1.36 5.93 -15.50
N ASN A 107 0.18 6.43 -15.11
CA ASN A 107 -1.09 5.82 -15.51
C ASN A 107 -1.30 5.93 -17.02
N TYR A 108 -1.00 7.07 -17.64
CA TYR A 108 -1.02 7.18 -19.10
C TYR A 108 0.05 6.33 -19.78
N ILE A 109 1.27 6.24 -19.22
CA ILE A 109 2.31 5.32 -19.74
C ILE A 109 1.80 3.87 -19.72
N ASP A 110 1.21 3.43 -18.61
CA ASP A 110 0.74 2.05 -18.44
C ASP A 110 -0.50 1.74 -19.29
N THR A 111 -1.41 2.70 -19.47
CA THR A 111 -2.68 2.46 -20.16
C THR A 111 -2.65 2.87 -21.62
N TYR A 112 -2.24 4.10 -21.94
CA TYR A 112 -2.34 4.67 -23.28
C TYR A 112 -1.37 4.00 -24.25
N LEU A 113 -0.09 3.86 -23.87
CA LEU A 113 0.90 3.25 -24.77
C LEU A 113 0.54 1.79 -25.10
N ARG A 114 0.03 1.05 -24.11
CA ARG A 114 -0.45 -0.33 -24.34
C ARG A 114 -1.70 -0.39 -25.20
N THR A 115 -2.65 0.52 -24.98
CA THR A 115 -3.93 0.51 -25.73
C THR A 115 -3.74 0.84 -27.21
N TYR A 116 -2.82 1.76 -27.51
CA TYR A 116 -2.57 2.21 -28.88
C TYR A 116 -1.36 1.53 -29.54
N GLU A 117 -0.74 0.56 -28.86
CA GLU A 117 0.47 -0.15 -29.30
C GLU A 117 1.57 0.80 -29.80
N VAL A 118 1.75 1.93 -29.11
CA VAL A 118 2.71 2.96 -29.50
C VAL A 118 3.98 2.81 -28.67
N THR A 119 5.09 2.51 -29.34
CA THR A 119 6.43 2.56 -28.72
C THR A 119 7.10 3.88 -29.10
N LEU A 120 7.09 4.84 -28.17
CA LEU A 120 7.73 6.16 -28.37
C LEU A 120 9.18 6.18 -27.87
N GLY A 121 9.47 5.39 -26.84
CA GLY A 121 10.80 5.29 -26.24
C GLY A 121 10.91 4.02 -25.40
N LEU A 122 11.08 4.17 -24.09
CA LEU A 122 11.09 3.03 -23.17
C LEU A 122 9.74 2.29 -23.14
N GLU A 123 9.80 0.96 -23.03
CA GLU A 123 8.62 0.13 -22.82
C GLU A 123 7.93 0.47 -21.49
N PRO A 124 6.59 0.47 -21.40
CA PRO A 124 5.86 0.85 -20.18
C PRO A 124 6.31 0.11 -18.92
N ASP A 125 6.54 -1.20 -19.02
CA ASP A 125 7.00 -2.04 -17.91
C ASP A 125 8.40 -1.64 -17.43
N LYS A 126 9.29 -1.26 -18.36
CA LYS A 126 10.63 -0.80 -18.01
C LYS A 126 10.57 0.56 -17.33
N ALA A 127 9.75 1.49 -17.85
CA ALA A 127 9.56 2.79 -17.23
C ALA A 127 9.01 2.67 -15.81
N ILE A 128 7.99 1.83 -15.59
CA ILE A 128 7.42 1.58 -14.25
C ILE A 128 8.45 0.97 -13.30
N SER A 129 9.23 -0.01 -13.78
CA SER A 129 10.32 -0.60 -13.01
C SER A 129 11.36 0.45 -12.62
N GLU A 130 11.74 1.31 -13.54
CA GLU A 130 12.72 2.39 -13.30
C GLU A 130 12.20 3.43 -12.32
N LEU A 131 10.92 3.84 -12.39
CA LEU A 131 10.30 4.70 -11.39
C LEU A 131 10.37 4.08 -9.99
N ASN A 132 10.05 2.79 -9.88
CA ASN A 132 10.11 2.07 -8.62
C ASN A 132 11.54 1.95 -8.08
N ASN A 133 12.52 1.79 -8.97
CA ASN A 133 13.94 1.80 -8.59
C ASN A 133 14.37 3.19 -8.09
N ILE A 134 13.96 4.27 -8.77
CA ILE A 134 14.21 5.65 -8.33
C ILE A 134 13.65 5.86 -6.91
N PHE A 135 12.40 5.46 -6.67
CA PHE A 135 11.83 5.55 -5.32
C PHE A 135 12.63 4.73 -4.30
N HIS A 136 13.03 3.51 -4.65
CA HIS A 136 13.77 2.64 -3.76
C HIS A 136 15.18 3.15 -3.44
N GLU A 137 15.97 3.51 -4.46
CA GLU A 137 17.36 3.98 -4.33
C GLU A 137 17.44 5.26 -3.49
N HIS A 138 16.47 6.15 -3.65
CA HIS A 138 16.39 7.39 -2.88
C HIS A 138 15.64 7.25 -1.55
N SER A 139 15.33 6.01 -1.12
CA SER A 139 14.62 5.73 0.13
C SER A 139 13.27 6.46 0.26
N LEU A 140 12.65 6.80 -0.87
CA LEU A 140 11.31 7.38 -0.92
C LEU A 140 10.30 6.28 -0.64
N LYS A 141 9.35 6.56 0.26
CA LYS A 141 8.34 5.59 0.67
C LYS A 141 7.17 5.51 -0.30
N TYR A 142 7.47 5.32 -1.58
CA TYR A 142 6.48 5.21 -2.64
C TYR A 142 6.77 4.00 -3.53
N ARG A 143 5.71 3.45 -4.12
CA ARG A 143 5.77 2.42 -5.16
C ARG A 143 4.61 2.64 -6.12
N TYR A 144 4.86 2.58 -7.41
CA TYR A 144 3.82 2.50 -8.42
C TYR A 144 3.41 1.04 -8.65
N GLU A 145 2.13 0.73 -8.44
CA GLU A 145 1.57 -0.61 -8.60
C GLU A 145 0.07 -0.51 -8.95
N ASN A 146 -0.40 -1.35 -9.88
CA ASN A 146 -1.82 -1.42 -10.30
C ASN A 146 -2.42 -0.05 -10.70
N GLY A 147 -1.69 0.74 -11.49
CA GLY A 147 -2.16 2.02 -12.02
C GLY A 147 -2.12 3.19 -11.02
N ARG A 148 -1.46 3.02 -9.86
CA ARG A 148 -1.44 4.01 -8.77
C ARG A 148 -0.11 4.03 -8.03
N ILE A 149 0.24 5.18 -7.46
CA ILE A 149 1.30 5.30 -6.46
C ILE A 149 0.72 4.93 -5.10
N VAL A 150 1.38 4.00 -4.43
CA VAL A 150 1.09 3.54 -3.08
C VAL A 150 2.20 4.02 -2.16
N ARG A 151 1.84 4.60 -1.03
CA ARG A 151 2.81 5.00 0.00
C ARG A 151 3.20 3.77 0.83
N LEU A 152 4.48 3.43 0.80
CA LEU A 152 5.08 2.40 1.63
C LEU A 152 5.24 2.92 3.07
N ARG A 153 4.20 2.87 3.90
CA ARG A 153 4.38 3.24 5.31
C ARG A 153 5.45 2.35 5.93
N ARG A 154 6.37 2.96 6.70
CA ARG A 154 7.17 2.23 7.70
C ARG A 154 6.16 1.71 8.70
N ILE A 155 5.63 0.53 8.45
CA ILE A 155 5.63 -0.41 9.55
C ILE A 155 7.10 -0.59 9.84
N LYS A 156 7.57 -0.07 10.98
CA LYS A 156 8.88 -0.52 11.47
C LYS A 156 8.73 -2.04 11.46
N ARG A 157 9.49 -2.75 10.61
CA ARG A 157 9.70 -4.19 10.81
C ARG A 157 10.04 -4.28 12.28
N LEU A 158 9.09 -4.74 13.06
CA LEU A 158 9.29 -4.84 14.48
C LEU A 158 10.40 -5.89 14.59
N LYS A 159 11.37 -5.63 15.47
CA LYS A 159 12.51 -6.55 15.67
C LYS A 159 12.04 -8.01 15.88
N ASN A 160 10.79 -8.16 16.30
CA ASN A 160 10.08 -9.39 16.57
C ASN A 160 9.89 -10.27 15.32
N ILE A 161 9.53 -9.76 14.13
CA ILE A 161 9.53 -10.58 12.91
C ILE A 161 10.93 -11.09 12.56
N CYS A 162 11.96 -10.24 12.76
CA CYS A 162 13.35 -10.65 12.54
C CYS A 162 13.82 -11.73 13.52
N TYR A 163 13.22 -11.87 14.71
CA TYR A 163 13.54 -12.95 15.64
C TYR A 163 13.32 -14.33 14.99
N TYR A 164 12.17 -14.52 14.33
CA TYR A 164 11.84 -15.78 13.66
C TYR A 164 12.68 -16.05 12.40
N LEU A 165 13.27 -15.01 11.78
CA LEU A 165 14.24 -15.14 10.68
C LEU A 165 15.58 -15.70 11.16
N TYR A 166 16.09 -15.17 12.27
CA TYR A 166 17.44 -15.48 12.75
C TYR A 166 17.48 -16.66 13.73
N SER A 167 16.34 -17.03 14.32
CA SER A 167 16.18 -18.21 15.16
C SER A 167 14.85 -18.90 14.86
N PRO A 168 14.76 -19.64 13.73
CA PRO A 168 13.48 -20.11 13.21
C PRO A 168 12.74 -21.10 14.12
N GLY A 169 13.40 -21.78 15.06
CA GLY A 169 12.75 -22.64 16.07
C GLY A 169 11.60 -23.50 15.52
N GLU A 170 10.56 -23.72 16.33
CA GLU A 170 9.30 -24.37 15.89
C GLU A 170 8.27 -23.39 15.32
N TYR A 171 8.58 -22.09 15.34
CA TYR A 171 7.71 -20.98 14.97
C TYR A 171 8.16 -20.25 13.69
N GLY A 172 9.04 -20.85 12.87
CA GLY A 172 9.60 -20.21 11.67
C GLY A 172 8.54 -19.82 10.62
N PHE A 173 7.36 -20.46 10.65
CA PHE A 173 6.23 -20.10 9.78
C PHE A 173 5.62 -18.72 10.11
N VAL A 174 5.82 -18.22 11.34
CA VAL A 174 5.24 -16.95 11.81
C VAL A 174 5.70 -15.78 10.96
N GLU A 175 6.96 -15.79 10.53
CA GLU A 175 7.49 -14.75 9.64
C GLU A 175 6.69 -14.68 8.34
N TYR A 176 6.51 -15.82 7.68
CA TYR A 176 5.81 -15.91 6.41
C TYR A 176 4.35 -15.43 6.53
N ASP A 177 3.65 -15.87 7.57
CA ASP A 177 2.24 -15.50 7.78
C ASP A 177 2.06 -14.03 8.17
N LEU A 178 2.94 -13.47 9.01
CA LEU A 178 2.95 -12.03 9.28
C LEU A 178 3.36 -11.21 8.05
N MET A 179 4.23 -11.74 7.18
CA MET A 179 4.60 -11.07 5.94
C MET A 179 3.45 -11.01 4.94
N LYS A 180 2.58 -12.04 4.90
CA LYS A 180 1.33 -11.98 4.12
C LYS A 180 0.45 -10.83 4.59
N ALA A 181 0.19 -10.74 5.90
CA ALA A 181 -0.60 -9.65 6.48
C ALA A 181 0.04 -8.28 6.20
N TYR A 182 1.37 -8.20 6.28
CA TYR A 182 2.12 -6.98 5.98
C TYR A 182 1.96 -6.54 4.52
N ASN A 183 2.08 -7.49 3.58
CA ASN A 183 1.90 -7.21 2.16
C ASN A 183 0.48 -6.70 1.87
N ARG A 184 -0.56 -7.27 2.51
CA ARG A 184 -1.93 -6.75 2.41
C ARG A 184 -2.04 -5.33 2.92
N LEU A 185 -1.35 -5.02 4.01
CA LEU A 185 -1.35 -3.70 4.61
C LEU A 185 -0.65 -2.66 3.72
N ILE A 186 0.47 -3.03 3.08
CA ILE A 186 1.14 -2.19 2.07
C ILE A 186 0.21 -1.91 0.89
N LEU A 187 -0.54 -2.93 0.43
CA LEU A 187 -1.44 -2.82 -0.72
C LEU A 187 -2.77 -2.10 -0.41
N ASN A 188 -2.94 -1.56 0.80
CA ASN A 188 -4.19 -0.95 1.29
C ASN A 188 -5.41 -1.90 1.26
N ASP A 189 -5.17 -3.20 1.36
CA ASP A 189 -6.20 -4.24 1.39
C ASP A 189 -6.61 -4.53 2.86
N PHE A 190 -7.16 -3.52 3.52
CA PHE A 190 -7.38 -3.50 4.98
C PHE A 190 -8.31 -4.61 5.49
N ALA A 191 -9.32 -4.99 4.69
CA ALA A 191 -10.21 -6.11 5.03
C ALA A 191 -9.45 -7.44 5.07
N CYS A 192 -8.52 -7.65 4.13
CA CYS A 192 -7.69 -8.86 4.14
C CYS A 192 -6.63 -8.83 5.25
N VAL A 193 -6.15 -7.66 5.70
CA VAL A 193 -5.17 -7.56 6.80
C VAL A 193 -5.66 -8.29 8.04
N VAL A 194 -6.91 -8.06 8.46
CA VAL A 194 -7.45 -8.70 9.68
C VAL A 194 -7.58 -10.20 9.52
N ARG A 195 -8.02 -10.67 8.35
CA ARG A 195 -8.10 -12.10 8.04
C ARG A 195 -6.72 -12.79 8.09
N GLU A 196 -5.71 -12.17 7.48
CA GLU A 196 -4.34 -12.72 7.52
C GLU A 196 -3.77 -12.67 8.95
N CYS A 197 -4.05 -11.61 9.73
CA CYS A 197 -3.64 -11.52 11.14
C CYS A 197 -4.28 -12.61 12.00
N HIS A 198 -5.57 -12.88 11.81
CA HIS A 198 -6.27 -13.97 12.48
C HIS A 198 -5.68 -15.34 12.12
N ALA A 199 -5.42 -15.59 10.83
CA ALA A 199 -4.81 -16.84 10.40
C ALA A 199 -3.44 -17.05 11.06
N ALA A 200 -2.58 -16.03 11.06
CA ALA A 200 -1.29 -16.06 11.71
C ALA A 200 -1.41 -16.32 13.23
N PHE A 201 -2.30 -15.58 13.91
CA PHE A 201 -2.52 -15.71 15.35
C PHE A 201 -3.04 -17.11 15.72
N ARG A 202 -4.01 -17.62 14.95
CA ARG A 202 -4.56 -18.97 15.14
C ARG A 202 -3.47 -20.03 14.98
N SER A 203 -2.70 -20.00 13.90
CA SER A 203 -1.62 -20.97 13.64
C SER A 203 -0.63 -21.04 14.81
N VAL A 204 -0.29 -19.89 15.42
CA VAL A 204 0.57 -19.84 16.60
C VAL A 204 -0.08 -20.50 17.82
N LEU A 205 -1.35 -20.18 18.12
CA LEU A 205 -2.06 -20.80 19.23
C LEU A 205 -2.12 -22.32 19.08
N LEU A 206 -2.46 -22.82 17.88
CA LEU A 206 -2.51 -24.25 17.61
C LEU A 206 -1.14 -24.90 17.82
N ARG A 207 -0.06 -24.29 17.32
CA ARG A 207 1.30 -24.79 17.54
C ARG A 207 1.69 -24.83 19.01
N ILE A 208 1.29 -23.85 19.81
CA ILE A 208 1.52 -23.87 21.28
C ILE A 208 0.75 -25.02 21.93
N HIS A 209 -0.49 -25.27 21.52
CA HIS A 209 -1.28 -26.39 22.04
C HIS A 209 -0.65 -27.74 21.70
N GLU A 210 -0.26 -27.94 20.44
CA GLU A 210 0.46 -29.13 19.97
C GLU A 210 1.72 -29.37 20.82
N ARG A 211 2.54 -28.34 21.00
CA ARG A 211 3.81 -28.42 21.75
C ARG A 211 3.60 -28.72 23.24
N LYS A 212 2.58 -28.14 23.86
CA LYS A 212 2.28 -28.31 25.30
C LYS A 212 1.37 -29.50 25.60
N GLY A 213 0.96 -30.26 24.57
CA GLY A 213 0.01 -31.37 24.73
C GLY A 213 -1.36 -30.95 25.26
N ILE A 214 -1.78 -29.71 24.95
CA ILE A 214 -3.07 -29.17 25.39
C ILE A 214 -4.11 -29.56 24.36
N VAL A 215 -5.15 -30.26 24.80
CA VAL A 215 -6.25 -30.70 23.92
C VAL A 215 -7.04 -29.48 23.42
N TYR A 216 -7.31 -29.44 22.12
CA TYR A 216 -8.17 -28.46 21.45
C TYR A 216 -8.97 -29.11 20.33
N HIS A 217 -9.99 -28.40 19.84
CA HIS A 217 -10.74 -28.76 18.64
C HIS A 217 -10.44 -27.78 17.50
N GLU A 218 -10.44 -28.26 16.25
CA GLU A 218 -10.13 -27.44 15.09
C GLU A 218 -11.09 -26.25 14.89
N GLN A 219 -12.31 -26.35 15.42
CA GLN A 219 -13.34 -25.31 15.35
C GLN A 219 -13.37 -24.39 16.58
N ASP A 220 -12.47 -24.59 17.56
CA ASP A 220 -12.44 -23.76 18.75
C ASP A 220 -12.16 -22.29 18.40
N SER A 221 -12.89 -21.38 19.05
CA SER A 221 -12.64 -19.93 18.94
C SER A 221 -11.25 -19.57 19.47
N LEU A 222 -10.67 -18.45 19.00
CA LEU A 222 -9.44 -17.88 19.54
C LEU A 222 -9.53 -17.66 21.05
N ASN A 223 -10.71 -17.26 21.54
CA ASN A 223 -10.98 -17.10 22.96
C ASN A 223 -10.90 -18.42 23.73
N THR A 224 -11.47 -19.49 23.18
CA THR A 224 -11.39 -20.85 23.76
C THR A 224 -9.94 -21.33 23.82
N LEU A 225 -9.20 -21.19 22.71
CA LEU A 225 -7.78 -21.56 22.64
C LEU A 225 -6.96 -20.76 23.66
N MET A 226 -7.20 -19.46 23.79
CA MET A 226 -6.51 -18.62 24.76
C MET A 226 -6.82 -19.01 26.21
N ALA A 227 -8.09 -19.29 26.52
CA ALA A 227 -8.51 -19.72 27.85
C ALA A 227 -7.84 -21.03 28.26
N ASN A 228 -7.66 -21.97 27.32
CA ASN A 228 -6.95 -23.24 27.57
C ASN A 228 -5.49 -23.01 27.97
N LEU A 229 -4.80 -22.07 27.31
CA LEU A 229 -3.41 -21.71 27.65
C LEU A 229 -3.31 -21.11 29.07
N MET A 230 -4.29 -20.30 29.47
CA MET A 230 -4.34 -19.70 30.80
C MET A 230 -4.67 -20.73 31.88
N ALA A 231 -5.61 -21.64 31.62
CA ALA A 231 -5.96 -22.72 32.55
C ALA A 231 -4.79 -23.68 32.82
N ARG A 232 -3.89 -23.85 31.85
CA ARG A 232 -2.67 -24.64 31.97
C ARG A 232 -1.47 -23.88 32.53
N GLY A 233 -1.63 -22.59 32.83
CA GLY A 233 -0.58 -21.76 33.41
C GLY A 233 0.49 -21.28 32.43
N VAL A 234 0.34 -21.53 31.13
CA VAL A 234 1.29 -21.08 30.09
C VAL A 234 1.33 -19.54 29.99
N ILE A 235 0.19 -18.91 30.33
CA ILE A 235 0.04 -17.45 30.37
C ILE A 235 -0.63 -17.07 31.68
N SER A 236 -0.13 -16.03 32.33
CA SER A 236 -0.76 -15.48 33.54
C SER A 236 -2.19 -15.00 33.26
N ALA A 237 -3.10 -15.29 34.20
CA ALA A 237 -4.50 -14.85 34.16
C ALA A 237 -4.65 -13.31 34.10
N GLU A 238 -3.62 -12.55 34.48
CA GLU A 238 -3.62 -11.08 34.39
C GLU A 238 -3.72 -10.57 32.94
N TYR A 239 -3.36 -11.39 31.95
CA TYR A 239 -3.40 -11.02 30.53
C TYR A 239 -4.73 -11.37 29.84
N VAL A 240 -5.67 -12.01 30.54
CA VAL A 240 -6.99 -12.45 30.03
C VAL A 240 -7.68 -11.36 29.21
N HIS A 241 -7.87 -10.17 29.81
CA HIS A 241 -8.59 -9.09 29.15
C HIS A 241 -7.88 -8.52 27.91
N LYS A 242 -6.54 -8.56 27.86
CA LYS A 242 -5.76 -8.06 26.72
C LYS A 242 -5.88 -9.00 25.51
N PHE A 243 -5.84 -10.31 25.76
CA PHE A 243 -5.96 -11.29 24.68
C PHE A 243 -7.40 -11.51 24.23
N HIS A 244 -8.38 -11.43 25.13
CA HIS A 244 -9.79 -11.44 24.72
C HIS A 244 -10.11 -10.29 23.78
N PHE A 245 -9.67 -9.07 24.09
CA PHE A 245 -9.86 -7.94 23.19
C PHE A 245 -9.30 -8.21 21.78
N LEU A 246 -8.07 -8.75 21.68
CA LEU A 246 -7.48 -9.06 20.38
C LEU A 246 -8.23 -10.18 19.67
N SER A 247 -8.58 -11.26 20.36
CA SER A 247 -9.36 -12.38 19.81
C SER A 247 -10.71 -11.91 19.27
N ASP A 248 -11.44 -11.10 20.04
CA ASP A 248 -12.74 -10.55 19.64
C ASP A 248 -12.61 -9.67 18.39
N VAL A 249 -11.58 -8.82 18.31
CA VAL A 249 -11.31 -7.98 17.14
C VAL A 249 -10.97 -8.83 15.91
N LEU A 250 -10.16 -9.87 16.06
CA LEU A 250 -9.77 -10.75 14.96
C LEU A 250 -10.94 -11.62 14.46
N GLU A 251 -11.84 -12.06 15.35
CA GLU A 251 -13.00 -12.88 14.98
C GLU A 251 -14.16 -12.04 14.42
N SER A 252 -14.46 -10.89 15.03
CA SER A 252 -15.59 -10.04 14.61
C SER A 252 -15.54 -9.60 13.14
N GLU A 253 -14.33 -9.37 12.62
CA GLU A 253 -14.11 -8.91 11.24
C GLU A 253 -14.09 -10.05 10.20
N ILE A 254 -14.07 -11.32 10.65
CA ILE A 254 -14.11 -12.50 9.77
C ILE A 254 -15.55 -12.94 9.50
N PHE A 255 -16.46 -12.66 10.43
CA PHE A 255 -17.86 -13.08 10.35
C PHE A 255 -18.80 -12.02 9.77
N LEU A 256 -18.30 -10.90 9.24
CA LEU A 256 -19.11 -10.06 8.35
C LEU A 256 -19.42 -10.89 7.09
N PRO A 257 -20.69 -11.20 6.80
CA PRO A 257 -21.03 -11.97 5.63
C PRO A 257 -20.49 -11.24 4.41
N MET A 258 -19.62 -11.92 3.65
CA MET A 258 -19.36 -11.62 2.25
C MET A 258 -20.71 -11.78 1.53
N ALA A 259 -21.54 -10.73 1.58
CA ALA A 259 -22.81 -10.74 0.89
C ALA A 259 -22.49 -10.92 -0.61
N PRO A 260 -23.12 -11.89 -1.30
CA PRO A 260 -22.93 -12.03 -2.73
C PRO A 260 -23.40 -10.73 -3.38
N GLU A 261 -22.58 -10.21 -4.30
CA GLU A 261 -22.82 -9.00 -5.07
C GLU A 261 -24.27 -8.95 -5.58
N LYS A 262 -25.13 -8.25 -4.86
CA LYS A 262 -26.43 -7.82 -5.37
C LYS A 262 -26.54 -6.32 -5.22
N SER A 263 -26.56 -5.72 -6.40
CA SER A 263 -26.94 -4.36 -6.74
C SER A 263 -27.91 -3.70 -5.76
N HIS A 264 -27.51 -2.52 -5.28
CA HIS A 264 -28.30 -1.27 -5.18
C HIS A 264 -27.82 -0.43 -3.99
N HIS A 265 -26.81 0.41 -4.23
CA HIS A 265 -26.66 1.84 -3.86
C HIS A 265 -27.04 2.37 -2.46
N HIS A 266 -27.43 1.55 -1.48
CA HIS A 266 -27.74 2.00 -0.11
C HIS A 266 -27.16 1.10 1.00
N TYR A 267 -26.48 -0.01 0.67
CA TYR A 267 -25.84 -0.90 1.66
C TYR A 267 -24.30 -0.81 1.69
N ALA A 268 -23.70 0.17 1.01
CA ALA A 268 -22.24 0.33 0.92
C ALA A 268 -21.63 1.08 2.12
N MET A 269 -22.26 0.99 3.29
CA MET A 269 -21.65 1.36 4.56
C MET A 269 -21.21 0.07 5.28
N MET A 270 -20.56 -0.85 4.54
CA MET A 270 -19.64 -1.80 5.19
C MET A 270 -18.67 -0.93 6.00
N LEU A 271 -18.52 -1.21 7.30
CA LEU A 271 -17.49 -0.59 8.12
C LEU A 271 -16.16 -0.77 7.38
N ARG A 272 -15.72 0.29 6.70
CA ARG A 272 -14.39 0.29 6.11
C ARG A 272 -13.45 0.34 7.29
N ILE A 273 -12.78 -0.78 7.55
CA ILE A 273 -11.65 -0.82 8.48
C ILE A 273 -10.72 0.32 8.07
N SER A 274 -10.58 1.30 8.95
CA SER A 274 -9.71 2.43 8.69
C SER A 274 -8.27 1.93 8.64
N GLU A 275 -7.42 2.63 7.90
CA GLU A 275 -6.01 2.31 7.83
C GLU A 275 -5.36 2.28 9.22
N GLU A 276 -5.72 3.23 10.08
CA GLU A 276 -5.24 3.33 11.46
C GLU A 276 -5.61 2.09 12.29
N LEU A 277 -6.84 1.60 12.12
CA LEU A 277 -7.31 0.40 12.79
C LEU A 277 -6.58 -0.85 12.26
N ALA A 278 -6.45 -1.00 10.93
CA ALA A 278 -5.74 -2.11 10.31
C ALA A 278 -4.25 -2.16 10.74
N CYS A 279 -3.58 -1.00 10.79
CA CYS A 279 -2.22 -0.91 11.30
C CYS A 279 -2.14 -1.30 12.78
N SER A 280 -3.07 -0.81 13.60
CA SER A 280 -3.11 -1.12 15.04
C SER A 280 -3.33 -2.62 15.29
N ILE A 281 -4.24 -3.25 14.54
CA ILE A 281 -4.50 -4.70 14.60
C ILE A 281 -3.25 -5.48 14.22
N TYR A 282 -2.57 -5.12 13.12
CA TYR A 282 -1.34 -5.76 12.70
C TYR A 282 -0.26 -5.70 13.80
N TYR A 283 0.02 -4.51 14.33
CA TYR A 283 1.05 -4.33 15.36
C TYR A 283 0.72 -5.04 16.66
N LEU A 284 -0.56 -5.04 17.05
CA LEU A 284 -1.01 -5.73 18.26
C LEU A 284 -0.88 -7.25 18.09
N THR A 285 -1.26 -7.77 16.92
CA THR A 285 -1.14 -9.20 16.59
C THR A 285 0.33 -9.64 16.62
N GLU A 286 1.22 -8.91 15.95
CA GLU A 286 2.65 -9.24 15.93
C GLU A 286 3.25 -9.27 17.34
N ARG A 287 2.98 -8.26 18.17
CA ARG A 287 3.50 -8.20 19.55
C ARG A 287 2.93 -9.32 20.42
N SER A 288 1.66 -9.62 20.25
CA SER A 288 0.99 -10.70 20.97
C SER A 288 1.58 -12.05 20.62
N ILE A 289 1.79 -12.34 19.32
CA ILE A 289 2.46 -13.57 18.87
C ILE A 289 3.86 -13.69 19.50
N PHE A 290 4.66 -12.63 19.42
CA PHE A 290 6.01 -12.62 19.99
C PHE A 290 6.01 -12.91 21.50
N PHE A 291 5.11 -12.26 22.25
CA PHE A 291 4.96 -12.52 23.68
C PHE A 291 4.57 -13.98 23.97
N LEU A 292 3.60 -14.52 23.22
CA LEU A 292 3.09 -15.88 23.41
C LEU A 292 4.18 -16.92 23.15
N THR A 293 4.94 -16.78 22.06
CA THR A 293 6.00 -17.74 21.74
C THR A 293 7.12 -17.70 22.77
N GLN A 294 7.50 -16.52 23.26
CA GLN A 294 8.49 -16.40 24.33
C GLN A 294 8.05 -17.12 25.61
N ARG A 295 6.79 -16.91 26.04
CA ARG A 295 6.25 -17.59 27.24
C ARG A 295 6.15 -19.10 27.06
N ALA A 296 5.72 -19.56 25.89
CA ALA A 296 5.66 -20.99 25.60
C ALA A 296 7.06 -21.65 25.64
N GLU A 297 8.11 -20.92 25.26
CA GLU A 297 9.51 -21.37 25.32
C GLU A 297 10.08 -21.39 26.76
N GLU A 298 9.83 -20.36 27.58
CA GLU A 298 10.34 -20.26 28.96
C GLU A 298 9.91 -21.46 29.83
N ASP A 299 8.67 -21.91 29.72
CA ASP A 299 8.12 -23.04 30.48
C ASP A 299 8.71 -24.41 30.09
N SER A 300 9.52 -24.50 29.03
CA SER A 300 10.20 -25.76 28.65
C SER A 300 11.59 -25.94 29.27
N VAL A 301 12.03 -24.99 30.11
CA VAL A 301 13.38 -24.97 30.72
C VAL A 301 13.38 -25.38 32.20
N ALA A 302 12.26 -25.87 32.76
CA ALA A 302 12.24 -26.43 34.11
C ALA A 302 12.58 -27.95 34.07
N PRO A 303 13.64 -28.41 34.78
CA PRO A 303 14.09 -29.80 34.81
C PRO A 303 13.15 -30.76 35.55
#